data_AF-A0A150INI4-F1
#
_entry.id   AF-A0A150INI4-F1
#
_cell.length_a   1.000
_cell.length_b   1.000
_cell.length_c   1.000
_cell.angle_alpha   90.00
_cell.angle_beta   90.00
_cell.angle_gamma   90.00
#
_symmetry.space_group_name_H-M   'P 1'
#
loop_
_entity.id
_entity.type
_entity.pdbx_description
1 polymer ?
#
loop_
_entity_poly.entity_id
_entity_poly.type
_entity_poly.pdbx_seq_one_letter_code
_entity_poly.pdbx_strand_id
1 'polypeptide(L)'
;MERSLETLREDINKIDENIIELLSRRMEVAKEIAILKKNRGIQVEDKERESQVFLKIQREARDNLLDQDFVSELFGIIISHSKKIQNKLVEDHK
;
A
#
# COMPACT_ATOMS: atom_id res chain seq x y z
N MET A 1 -23.98 -27.75 -2.19
CA MET A 1 -23.72 -27.65 -0.73
C MET A 1 -23.79 -26.19 -0.36
N GLU A 2 -24.53 -25.88 0.70
CA GLU A 2 -24.57 -24.55 1.29
C GLU A 2 -23.23 -24.27 1.97
N ARG A 3 -22.75 -23.02 1.90
CA ARG A 3 -21.51 -22.62 2.56
C ARG A 3 -21.75 -22.53 4.06
N SER A 4 -20.89 -23.15 4.87
CA SER A 4 -20.94 -22.97 6.33
C SER A 4 -20.20 -21.70 6.75
N LEU A 5 -20.49 -21.22 7.95
CA LEU A 5 -19.78 -20.09 8.56
C LEU A 5 -18.26 -20.34 8.62
N GLU A 6 -17.85 -21.57 8.91
CA GLU A 6 -16.46 -22.00 8.96
C GLU A 6 -15.81 -21.86 7.58
N THR A 7 -16.46 -22.35 6.53
CA THR A 7 -15.93 -22.23 5.15
C THR A 7 -15.82 -20.79 4.66
N LEU A 8 -16.67 -19.88 5.15
CA LEU A 8 -16.57 -18.46 4.84
C LEU A 8 -15.40 -17.79 5.59
N ARG A 9 -15.18 -18.17 6.85
CA ARG A 9 -14.04 -17.68 7.65
C ARG A 9 -12.71 -18.16 7.09
N GLU A 10 -12.62 -19.40 6.63
CA GLU A 10 -11.42 -19.92 5.96
C GLU A 10 -11.07 -19.13 4.70
N ASP A 11 -12.08 -18.70 3.93
CA ASP A 11 -11.85 -17.87 2.75
C ASP A 11 -11.40 -16.46 3.12
N ILE A 12 -11.93 -15.87 4.19
CA ILE A 12 -11.43 -14.59 4.73
C ILE A 12 -9.96 -14.74 5.15
N ASN A 13 -9.60 -15.81 5.87
CA ASN A 13 -8.22 -16.03 6.28
C ASN A 13 -7.25 -16.09 5.08
N LYS A 14 -7.64 -16.77 4.00
CA LYS A 14 -6.83 -16.83 2.76
C LYS A 14 -6.71 -15.46 2.10
N ILE A 15 -7.78 -14.66 2.10
CA ILE A 15 -7.75 -13.29 1.59
C ILE A 15 -6.79 -12.44 2.42
N ASP A 16 -6.85 -12.55 3.75
CA ASP A 16 -5.98 -11.81 4.67
C ASP A 16 -4.50 -12.19 4.47
N GLU A 17 -4.20 -13.48 4.30
CA GLU A 17 -2.85 -13.96 3.95
C GLU A 17 -2.33 -13.32 2.66
N ASN A 18 -3.17 -13.27 1.62
CA ASN A 18 -2.83 -12.61 0.35
C ASN A 18 -2.62 -11.11 0.51
N ILE A 19 -3.43 -10.43 1.34
CA ILE A 19 -3.25 -9.00 1.63
C ILE A 19 -1.87 -8.77 2.26
N ILE A 20 -1.47 -9.59 3.23
CA ILE A 20 -0.17 -9.49 3.88
C ILE A 20 0.98 -9.71 2.88
N GLU A 21 0.87 -10.71 2.00
CA GLU A 21 1.87 -10.96 0.96
C GLU A 21 2.01 -9.77 0.00
N LEU A 22 0.89 -9.21 -0.46
CA LEU A 22 0.87 -8.05 -1.35
C LEU A 22 1.46 -6.81 -0.69
N LEU A 23 1.16 -6.58 0.60
CA LEU A 23 1.74 -5.49 1.37
C LEU A 23 3.25 -5.64 1.51
N SER A 24 3.73 -6.85 1.82
CA SER A 24 5.16 -7.15 1.89
C SER A 24 5.88 -6.82 0.58
N ARG A 25 5.36 -7.32 -0.55
CA ARG A 25 5.89 -7.04 -1.89
C ARG A 25 5.88 -5.54 -2.22
N ARG A 26 4.81 -4.83 -1.85
CA ARG A 26 4.70 -3.38 -2.03
C ARG A 26 5.79 -2.62 -1.24
N MET A 27 6.14 -3.09 -0.04
CA MET A 27 7.20 -2.47 0.76
C MET A 27 8.60 -2.73 0.19
N GLU A 28 8.87 -3.91 -0.36
CA GLU A 28 10.14 -4.16 -1.06
C GLU A 28 10.33 -3.21 -2.25
N VAL A 29 9.30 -3.03 -3.08
CA VAL A 29 9.34 -2.04 -4.18
C VAL A 29 9.56 -0.62 -3.64
N ALA A 30 8.97 -0.26 -2.50
CA ALA A 30 9.21 1.04 -1.88
C ALA A 30 10.67 1.23 -1.43
N LYS A 31 11.34 0.16 -0.94
CA LYS A 31 12.77 0.21 -0.59
C LYS A 31 13.64 0.42 -1.83
N GLU A 32 13.35 -0.26 -2.92
CA GLU A 32 14.05 -0.06 -4.20
C GLU A 32 13.92 1.39 -4.69
N ILE A 33 12.71 1.95 -4.62
CA ILE A 33 12.46 3.37 -4.92
C ILE A 33 13.27 4.27 -3.99
N ALA A 34 13.38 3.96 -2.70
CA ALA A 34 14.17 4.73 -1.74
C ALA A 34 15.64 4.82 -2.17
N ILE A 35 16.24 3.68 -2.53
CA ILE A 35 17.64 3.57 -2.97
C ILE A 35 17.84 4.41 -4.23
N LEU A 36 16.92 4.33 -5.19
CA LEU A 36 16.99 5.11 -6.42
C LEU A 36 16.89 6.62 -6.17
N LYS A 37 15.92 7.04 -5.33
CA LYS A 37 15.73 8.44 -4.96
C LYS A 37 16.97 8.99 -4.26
N LYS A 38 17.54 8.24 -3.31
CA LYS A 38 18.78 8.58 -2.61
C LYS A 38 19.93 8.81 -3.59
N ASN A 39 20.18 7.85 -4.48
CA ASN A 39 21.30 7.92 -5.44
C ASN A 39 21.17 9.10 -6.42
N ARG A 40 19.94 9.62 -6.62
CA ARG A 40 19.65 10.75 -7.51
C ARG A 40 19.41 12.07 -6.77
N GLY A 41 19.51 12.09 -5.43
CA GLY A 41 19.21 13.27 -4.63
C GLY A 41 17.73 13.72 -4.67
N ILE A 42 16.81 12.80 -4.99
CA ILE A 42 15.37 13.07 -5.06
C ILE A 42 14.77 12.91 -3.65
N GLN A 43 13.85 13.81 -3.29
CA GLN A 43 13.14 13.74 -2.01
C GLN A 43 12.15 12.56 -1.96
N VAL A 44 11.98 11.99 -0.76
CA VAL A 44 11.01 10.92 -0.52
C VAL A 44 9.58 11.44 -0.70
N GLU A 45 9.29 12.64 -0.20
CA GLU A 45 8.00 13.31 -0.39
C GLU A 45 7.79 13.66 -1.86
N ASP A 46 6.64 13.25 -2.40
CA ASP A 46 6.24 13.49 -3.78
C ASP A 46 4.72 13.69 -3.84
N LYS A 47 4.29 14.92 -3.60
CA LYS A 47 2.87 15.28 -3.47
C LYS A 47 2.09 15.02 -4.75
N GLU A 48 2.71 15.22 -5.90
CA GLU A 48 2.09 14.97 -7.19
C GLU A 48 1.84 13.47 -7.37
N ARG A 49 2.88 12.64 -7.12
CA ARG A 49 2.74 11.19 -7.18
C ARG A 49 1.69 10.69 -6.21
N GLU A 50 1.66 11.20 -4.97
CA GLU A 50 0.70 10.83 -3.94
C GLU A 50 -0.74 11.17 -4.38
N SER A 51 -0.97 12.37 -4.91
CA SER A 51 -2.28 12.76 -5.46
C SER A 51 -2.74 11.82 -6.58
N GLN A 52 -1.85 11.47 -7.51
CA GLN A 52 -2.14 10.51 -8.58
C GLN A 52 -2.48 9.11 -8.03
N VAL A 53 -1.81 8.67 -6.96
CA VAL A 53 -2.15 7.41 -6.28
C VAL A 53 -3.58 7.48 -5.75
N PHE A 54 -3.94 8.52 -4.98
CA PHE A 54 -5.28 8.63 -4.39
C PHE A 54 -6.39 8.72 -5.44
N LEU A 55 -6.21 9.50 -6.50
CA LEU A 55 -7.18 9.60 -7.60
C LEU A 55 -7.42 8.23 -8.27
N LYS A 56 -6.34 7.45 -8.46
CA LYS A 56 -6.45 6.11 -9.04
C LYS A 56 -7.21 5.17 -8.11
N ILE A 57 -6.86 5.15 -6.82
CA ILE A 57 -7.47 4.22 -5.87
C ILE A 57 -8.95 4.55 -5.63
N GLN A 58 -9.33 5.83 -5.56
CA GLN A 58 -10.75 6.21 -5.43
C GLN A 58 -11.59 5.73 -6.61
N ARG A 59 -11.02 5.78 -7.83
CA ARG A 59 -11.65 5.20 -9.02
C ARG A 59 -11.79 3.68 -8.89
N GLU A 60 -10.72 2.98 -8.52
CA GLU A 60 -10.75 1.53 -8.33
C GLU A 60 -11.74 1.12 -7.23
N ALA A 61 -11.82 1.86 -6.13
CA ALA A 61 -12.80 1.64 -5.06
C ALA A 61 -14.23 1.72 -5.59
N ARG A 62 -14.54 2.77 -6.35
CA ARG A 62 -15.86 2.95 -6.99
C ARG A 62 -16.19 1.80 -7.94
N ASP A 63 -15.25 1.42 -8.80
CA ASP A 63 -15.46 0.36 -9.80
C ASP A 63 -15.67 -1.02 -9.14
N ASN A 64 -15.13 -1.22 -7.93
CA ASN A 64 -15.30 -2.43 -7.13
C ASN A 64 -16.41 -2.33 -6.08
N LEU A 65 -17.26 -1.29 -6.13
CA LEU A 65 -18.36 -1.06 -5.18
C LEU A 65 -17.90 -0.99 -3.70
N LEU A 66 -16.70 -0.48 -3.47
CA LEU A 66 -16.15 -0.22 -2.14
C LEU A 66 -16.39 1.23 -1.73
N ASP A 67 -16.49 1.44 -0.42
CA ASP A 67 -16.53 2.78 0.15
C ASP A 67 -15.21 3.52 -0.12
N GLN A 68 -15.30 4.68 -0.77
CA GLN A 68 -14.13 5.43 -1.23
C GLN A 68 -13.34 6.04 -0.06
N ASP A 69 -14.01 6.37 1.04
CA ASP A 69 -13.37 6.96 2.22
C ASP A 69 -12.58 5.89 2.97
N PHE A 70 -13.18 4.71 3.20
CA PHE A 70 -12.51 3.55 3.75
C PHE A 70 -11.24 3.19 2.98
N VAL A 71 -11.33 3.10 1.65
CA VAL A 71 -10.16 2.76 0.83
C VAL A 71 -9.11 3.88 0.87
N SER A 72 -9.54 5.16 0.88
CA SER A 72 -8.62 6.30 1.00
C SER A 72 -7.87 6.28 2.33
N GLU A 73 -8.56 5.98 3.44
CA GLU A 73 -7.95 5.85 4.78
C GLU A 73 -6.92 4.72 4.82
N LEU A 74 -7.30 3.53 4.34
CA LEU A 74 -6.40 2.37 4.30
C LEU A 74 -5.13 2.65 3.50
N PHE A 75 -5.27 3.21 2.29
CA PHE A 75 -4.12 3.52 1.46
C PHE A 75 -3.29 4.69 2.02
N GLY A 76 -3.91 5.63 2.74
CA GLY A 76 -3.20 6.65 3.49
C GLY A 76 -2.24 6.06 4.52
N ILE A 77 -2.68 5.04 5.27
CA ILE A 77 -1.84 4.30 6.23
C ILE A 77 -0.69 3.59 5.50
N ILE A 78 -0.98 2.88 4.42
CA ILE A 78 0.00 2.13 3.62
C ILE A 78 1.08 3.06 3.04
N ILE A 79 0.67 4.20 2.45
CA ILE A 79 1.60 5.20 1.88
C ILE A 79 2.44 5.84 2.98
N SER A 80 1.82 6.19 4.12
CA SER A 80 2.53 6.76 5.27
C SER A 80 3.62 5.81 5.78
N HIS A 81 3.30 4.51 5.93
CA HIS A 81 4.28 3.50 6.33
C HIS A 81 5.41 3.35 5.29
N SER A 82 5.06 3.34 4.00
CA SER A 82 6.03 3.28 2.90
C SER A 82 7.01 4.47 2.92
N LYS A 83 6.53 5.70 3.21
CA LYS A 83 7.40 6.87 3.36
C LYS A 83 8.33 6.75 4.56
N LYS A 84 7.85 6.22 5.70
CA LYS A 84 8.70 5.98 6.87
C LYS A 84 9.86 5.04 6.58
N ILE A 85 9.60 3.93 5.86
CA ILE A 85 10.65 3.00 5.43
C ILE A 85 11.66 3.70 4.51
N GLN A 86 11.16 4.46 3.52
CA GLN A 86 12.01 5.19 2.59
C GLN A 86 12.91 6.20 3.31
N ASN A 87 12.35 7.04 4.19
CA ASN A 87 13.11 8.02 4.95
C ASN A 87 14.21 7.37 5.78
N LYS A 88 13.91 6.28 6.49
CA LYS A 88 14.89 5.54 7.27
C LYS A 88 16.08 5.08 6.42
N LEU A 89 15.82 4.54 5.22
CA LEU A 89 16.89 4.09 4.31
C LEU A 89 17.72 5.24 3.72
N VAL A 90 17.11 6.40 3.49
CA VAL A 90 17.81 7.61 3.04
C VAL A 90 18.68 8.18 4.16
N GLU A 91 18.24 8.09 5.43
CA GLU A 91 18.95 8.59 6.61
C GLU A 91 20.09 7.67 7.09
N ASP A 92 19.88 6.34 7.13
CA ASP A 92 20.83 5.34 7.67
C ASP A 92 22.18 5.23 6.92
N HIS A 93 22.40 6.05 5.88
CA HIS A 93 23.62 6.06 5.07
C HIS A 93 24.20 7.47 4.86
N LYS A 94 23.84 8.42 5.73
CA LYS A 94 24.61 9.66 5.90
C LYS A 94 25.77 9.40 6.85
#